data_AF-A0A2N7UQQ2-F1
#
_entry.id   AF-A0A2N7UQQ2-F1
#
_cell.length_a   1.000
_cell.length_b   1.000
_cell.length_c   1.000
_cell.angle_alpha   90.00
_cell.angle_beta   90.00
_cell.angle_gamma   90.00
#
_symmetry.space_group_name_H-M   'P 1'
#
loop_
_entity.id
_entity.type
_entity.pdbx_description
1 polymer ?
#
loop_
_entity_poly.entity_id
_entity_poly.type
_entity_poly.pdbx_seq_one_letter_code
_entity_poly.pdbx_strand_id
1 'polypeptide(L)'
;MDKPEALYHYTSLEGLTHILSSRKIRFSRLDLLDDMTEGSSTDPVDWRKYYFVSCWTSDPKESIPLWHMYTKEMCGVRIKLPTEMFKKHSFSKEDVPSFLELADTGSAPAGAKIKLYCYLPYEELHGEDYFVMPTSFNEDVWPFSVIYTDDESVLSRAYLEYDKESNNTKISTNEIAKYKSTVWSFQKEWRFRINCFNAAPRSLAGKMSEEEYYELMINRLRSIGEGVSREYFYLDISDDAFSKMEIVLGPKMDEAEKMIVSSLVDKYNPSAKTEASNLSGKVR
;
A
#
# COMPACT_ATOMS: atom_id res chain seq x y z
N MET A 1 4.34 -12.70 -14.61
CA MET A 1 4.62 -13.64 -13.50
C MET A 1 3.32 -13.89 -12.80
N ASP A 2 3.04 -15.14 -12.44
CA ASP A 2 1.83 -15.43 -11.66
C ASP A 2 1.94 -14.81 -10.26
N LYS A 3 0.79 -14.41 -9.71
CA LYS A 3 0.69 -13.85 -8.37
C LYS A 3 1.19 -14.88 -7.35
N PRO A 4 2.16 -14.54 -6.47
CA PRO A 4 2.70 -15.50 -5.52
C PRO A 4 1.64 -15.86 -4.47
N GLU A 5 1.72 -17.07 -3.91
CA GLU A 5 0.82 -17.48 -2.82
C GLU A 5 1.13 -16.77 -1.50
N ALA A 6 2.41 -16.44 -1.28
CA ALA A 6 2.90 -15.76 -0.08
C ALA A 6 3.96 -14.72 -0.42
N LEU A 7 4.06 -13.72 0.45
CA LEU A 7 4.97 -12.59 0.36
C LEU A 7 5.76 -12.45 1.65
N TYR A 8 6.95 -11.86 1.54
CA TYR A 8 7.88 -11.70 2.65
C TYR A 8 8.29 -10.24 2.85
N HIS A 9 8.32 -9.79 4.10
CA HIS A 9 8.65 -8.42 4.48
C HIS A 9 9.71 -8.40 5.58
N TYR A 10 10.82 -7.71 5.31
CA TYR A 10 11.89 -7.51 6.29
C TYR A 10 11.61 -6.23 7.06
N THR A 11 11.70 -6.29 8.38
CA THR A 11 11.41 -5.14 9.24
C THR A 11 12.14 -5.22 10.56
N SER A 12 12.24 -4.09 11.25
CA SER A 12 12.84 -3.99 12.58
C SER A 12 11.95 -4.62 13.65
N LEU A 13 12.48 -4.82 14.87
CA LEU A 13 11.67 -5.22 16.03
C LEU A 13 10.58 -4.20 16.38
N GLU A 14 10.84 -2.92 16.16
CA GLU A 14 9.84 -1.85 16.30
C GLU A 14 8.73 -2.02 15.26
N GLY A 15 9.08 -2.25 13.99
CA GLY A 15 8.12 -2.53 12.92
C GLY A 15 7.27 -3.77 13.22
N LEU A 16 7.89 -4.86 13.69
CA LEU A 16 7.18 -6.05 14.15
C LEU A 16 6.21 -5.72 15.29
N THR A 17 6.63 -4.92 16.28
CA THR A 17 5.78 -4.51 17.41
C THR A 17 4.55 -3.76 16.94
N HIS A 18 4.71 -2.81 16.01
CA HIS A 18 3.59 -2.09 15.42
C HIS A 18 2.64 -3.03 14.65
N ILE A 19 3.17 -3.92 13.82
CA ILE A 19 2.36 -4.87 13.04
C ILE A 19 1.57 -5.79 13.96
N LEU A 20 2.21 -6.40 14.96
CA LEU A 20 1.55 -7.35 15.87
C LEU A 20 0.50 -6.66 16.76
N SER A 21 0.83 -5.50 17.34
CA SER A 21 -0.07 -4.82 18.27
C SER A 21 -1.26 -4.14 17.60
N SER A 22 -1.09 -3.62 16.38
CA SER A 22 -2.16 -2.95 15.63
C SER A 22 -2.91 -3.89 14.68
N ARG A 23 -2.28 -5.02 14.29
CA ARG A 23 -2.70 -5.89 13.18
C ARG A 23 -2.82 -5.15 11.85
N LYS A 24 -1.98 -4.15 11.62
CA LYS A 24 -1.98 -3.35 10.38
C LYS A 24 -0.66 -3.40 9.65
N ILE A 25 -0.72 -3.32 8.32
CA ILE A 25 0.44 -3.09 7.45
C ILE A 25 0.44 -1.65 7.00
N ARG A 26 1.60 -1.00 7.13
CA ARG A 26 1.82 0.37 6.68
C ARG A 26 2.02 0.42 5.18
N PHE A 27 1.43 1.44 4.56
CA PHE A 27 1.67 1.88 3.21
C PHE A 27 2.28 3.27 3.29
N SER A 28 3.48 3.46 2.75
CA SER A 28 4.18 4.75 2.78
C SER A 28 3.98 5.48 1.47
N ARG A 29 3.85 6.80 1.53
CA ARG A 29 3.87 7.66 0.34
C ARG A 29 5.18 7.45 -0.43
N LEU A 30 5.10 7.45 -1.75
CA LEU A 30 6.17 6.96 -2.62
C LEU A 30 7.45 7.81 -2.50
N ASP A 31 7.33 9.10 -2.19
CA ASP A 31 8.46 10.03 -1.96
C ASP A 31 9.20 9.77 -0.63
N LEU A 32 8.69 8.87 0.22
CA LEU A 32 9.29 8.50 1.51
C LEU A 32 10.04 7.16 1.45
N LEU A 33 10.17 6.54 0.27
CA LEU A 33 10.91 5.29 0.10
C LEU A 33 12.40 5.52 -0.17
N ASP A 34 13.17 4.43 -0.10
CA ASP A 34 14.63 4.46 -0.22
C ASP A 34 15.14 4.90 -1.61
N ASP A 35 14.36 4.64 -2.67
CA ASP A 35 14.72 5.03 -4.03
C ASP A 35 14.12 6.40 -4.37
N MET A 36 14.92 7.45 -4.18
CA MET A 36 14.50 8.83 -4.47
C MET A 36 14.19 9.08 -5.95
N THR A 37 14.67 8.24 -6.86
CA THR A 37 14.43 8.37 -8.30
C THR A 37 13.11 7.72 -8.73
N GLU A 38 12.59 6.82 -7.90
CA GLU A 38 11.37 6.08 -8.20
C GLU A 38 10.13 6.99 -8.24
N GLY A 39 9.31 6.80 -9.28
CA GLY A 39 8.11 7.59 -9.50
C GLY A 39 8.38 9.01 -9.99
N SER A 40 9.62 9.33 -10.35
CA SER A 40 9.95 10.54 -11.10
C SER A 40 9.21 10.57 -12.43
N SER A 41 8.87 11.78 -12.87
CA SER A 41 8.19 12.02 -14.13
C SER A 41 8.63 13.34 -14.74
N THR A 42 8.44 13.50 -16.04
CA THR A 42 8.58 14.78 -16.74
C THR A 42 7.34 15.68 -16.64
N ASP A 43 6.28 15.20 -15.97
CA ASP A 43 5.09 15.99 -15.69
C ASP A 43 5.38 17.13 -14.70
N PRO A 44 4.60 18.23 -14.73
CA PRO A 44 4.72 19.33 -13.77
C PRO A 44 4.25 18.98 -12.35
N VAL A 45 3.78 17.75 -12.14
CA VAL A 45 3.20 17.25 -10.89
C VAL A 45 4.13 16.20 -10.29
N ASP A 46 4.38 16.27 -8.99
CA ASP A 46 5.06 15.18 -8.28
C ASP A 46 4.07 14.06 -7.93
N TRP A 47 3.93 13.08 -8.82
CA TRP A 47 3.03 11.94 -8.62
C TRP A 47 3.34 11.13 -7.38
N ARG A 48 4.58 11.14 -6.90
CA ARG A 48 4.97 10.36 -5.72
C ARG A 48 4.16 10.77 -4.48
N LYS A 49 3.67 12.00 -4.44
CA LYS A 49 2.82 12.53 -3.37
C LYS A 49 1.35 12.08 -3.40
N TYR A 50 0.96 11.25 -4.37
CA TYR A 50 -0.40 10.74 -4.54
C TYR A 50 -0.49 9.22 -4.44
N TYR A 51 0.66 8.55 -4.32
CA TYR A 51 0.78 7.09 -4.35
C TYR A 51 1.43 6.57 -3.08
N PHE A 52 0.87 5.49 -2.55
CA PHE A 52 1.29 4.86 -1.32
C PHE A 52 1.50 3.37 -1.57
N VAL A 53 2.62 2.82 -1.12
CA VAL A 53 2.95 1.43 -1.37
C VAL A 53 3.36 0.68 -0.12
N SER A 54 3.08 -0.63 -0.13
CA SER A 54 3.65 -1.59 0.80
C SER A 54 4.50 -2.58 0.01
N CYS A 55 5.78 -2.67 0.38
CA CYS A 55 6.85 -3.33 -0.38
C CYS A 55 7.17 -4.70 0.24
N TRP A 56 7.08 -5.74 -0.59
CA TRP A 56 7.31 -7.14 -0.20
C TRP A 56 8.22 -7.82 -1.22
N THR A 57 8.88 -8.90 -0.85
CA THR A 57 9.57 -9.77 -1.82
C THR A 57 8.78 -11.06 -2.00
N SER A 58 8.82 -11.63 -3.21
CA SER A 58 8.29 -12.98 -3.46
C SER A 58 9.33 -14.07 -3.30
N ASP A 59 10.60 -13.73 -3.03
CA ASP A 59 11.66 -14.74 -2.91
C ASP A 59 11.54 -15.45 -1.56
N PRO A 60 11.31 -16.78 -1.53
CA PRO A 60 11.29 -17.55 -0.29
C PRO A 60 12.66 -17.62 0.38
N LYS A 61 13.75 -17.38 -0.36
CA LYS A 61 15.11 -17.37 0.20
C LYS A 61 15.38 -16.05 0.91
N GLU A 62 16.12 -16.14 2.00
CA GLU A 62 16.62 -14.97 2.71
C GLU A 62 17.63 -14.19 1.85
N SER A 63 17.60 -12.86 1.97
CA SER A 63 18.47 -11.96 1.23
C SER A 63 19.33 -11.15 2.19
N ILE A 64 20.65 -11.33 2.11
CA ILE A 64 21.62 -10.58 2.92
C ILE A 64 21.46 -9.07 2.70
N PRO A 65 21.33 -8.55 1.45
CA PRO A 65 21.05 -7.14 1.22
C PRO A 65 19.78 -6.63 1.92
N LEU A 66 18.68 -7.40 1.89
CA LEU A 66 17.41 -6.97 2.52
C LEU A 66 17.50 -6.97 4.05
N TRP A 67 18.20 -7.95 4.63
CA TRP A 67 18.52 -7.93 6.06
C TRP A 67 19.29 -6.66 6.43
N HIS A 68 20.35 -6.31 5.70
CA HIS A 68 21.13 -5.09 5.97
C HIS A 68 20.33 -3.80 5.78
N MET A 69 19.49 -3.75 4.76
CA MET A 69 18.76 -2.55 4.38
C MET A 69 17.60 -2.25 5.34
N TYR A 70 16.83 -3.27 5.69
CA TYR A 70 15.57 -3.10 6.42
C TYR A 70 15.66 -3.46 7.90
N THR A 71 16.78 -4.03 8.34
CA THR A 71 16.98 -4.39 9.74
C THR A 71 18.34 -3.92 10.22
N LYS A 72 18.33 -3.10 11.27
CA LYS A 72 19.57 -2.58 11.87
C LYS A 72 20.44 -3.74 12.33
N GLU A 73 21.69 -3.79 11.86
CA GLU A 73 22.67 -4.83 12.17
C GLU A 73 22.19 -6.28 11.92
N MET A 74 21.22 -6.49 11.02
CA MET A 74 20.61 -7.81 10.79
C MET A 74 19.90 -8.40 12.04
N CYS A 75 19.47 -7.55 12.98
CA CYS A 75 18.79 -7.92 14.24
C CYS A 75 17.26 -7.70 14.19
N GLY A 76 16.66 -7.67 13.01
CA GLY A 76 15.19 -7.55 12.85
C GLY A 76 14.52 -8.89 12.60
N VAL A 77 13.39 -8.86 11.90
CA VAL A 77 12.67 -10.06 11.49
C VAL A 77 12.30 -10.02 10.02
N ARG A 78 11.97 -11.19 9.48
CA ARG A 78 11.34 -11.35 8.18
C ARG A 78 10.00 -12.04 8.39
N ILE A 79 8.93 -11.32 8.10
CA ILE A 79 7.55 -11.77 8.22
C ILE A 79 7.14 -12.40 6.88
N LYS A 80 6.45 -13.53 6.94
CA LYS A 80 5.75 -14.16 5.81
C LYS A 80 4.25 -14.10 6.06
N LEU A 81 3.50 -13.68 5.05
CA LEU A 81 2.04 -13.71 5.04
C LEU A 81 1.52 -14.24 3.69
N PRO A 82 0.31 -14.83 3.64
CA PRO A 82 -0.35 -15.11 2.38
C PRO A 82 -0.58 -13.81 1.61
N THR A 83 -0.57 -13.86 0.28
CA THR A 83 -0.74 -12.65 -0.54
C THR A 83 -2.11 -11.99 -0.33
N GLU A 84 -3.16 -12.78 -0.09
CA GLU A 84 -4.50 -12.31 0.30
C GLU A 84 -4.57 -11.97 1.80
N MET A 85 -3.71 -11.05 2.26
CA MET A 85 -3.61 -10.75 3.70
C MET A 85 -4.59 -9.71 4.22
N PHE A 86 -5.20 -8.89 3.35
CA PHE A 86 -5.94 -7.71 3.80
C PHE A 86 -7.40 -8.00 4.11
N LYS A 87 -7.89 -7.38 5.20
CA LYS A 87 -9.28 -7.47 5.61
C LYS A 87 -10.17 -6.60 4.72
N LYS A 88 -11.28 -7.16 4.25
CA LYS A 88 -12.34 -6.40 3.57
C LYS A 88 -13.30 -5.81 4.61
N HIS A 89 -13.52 -4.51 4.51
CA HIS A 89 -14.54 -3.75 5.22
C HIS A 89 -15.77 -3.63 4.33
N SER A 90 -16.93 -3.46 4.95
CA SER A 90 -18.16 -3.16 4.22
C SER A 90 -18.85 -1.94 4.78
N PHE A 91 -19.40 -1.11 3.90
CA PHE A 91 -20.22 0.05 4.26
C PHE A 91 -21.39 0.17 3.28
N SER A 92 -22.46 0.87 3.68
CA SER A 92 -23.64 1.03 2.83
C SER A 92 -23.42 2.15 1.82
N LYS A 93 -23.97 2.02 0.61
CA LYS A 93 -23.96 3.13 -0.37
C LYS A 93 -24.70 4.37 0.16
N GLU A 94 -25.65 4.19 1.05
CA GLU A 94 -26.40 5.27 1.72
C GLU A 94 -25.51 6.08 2.69
N ASP A 95 -24.40 5.51 3.16
CA ASP A 95 -23.48 6.17 4.10
C ASP A 95 -22.43 7.04 3.38
N VAL A 96 -22.44 7.05 2.04
CA VAL A 96 -21.52 7.83 1.21
C VAL A 96 -22.29 8.84 0.35
N PRO A 97 -21.72 10.02 0.06
CA PRO A 97 -22.31 10.99 -0.86
C PRO A 97 -22.79 10.34 -2.16
N SER A 98 -23.98 10.72 -2.63
CA SER A 98 -24.64 10.04 -3.76
C SER A 98 -23.82 10.15 -5.04
N PHE A 99 -23.17 11.31 -5.25
CA PHE A 99 -22.28 11.59 -6.39
C PHE A 99 -20.99 10.76 -6.42
N LEU A 100 -20.61 10.10 -5.32
CA LEU A 100 -19.50 9.16 -5.31
C LEU A 100 -20.01 7.81 -5.88
N GLU A 101 -19.78 7.62 -7.17
CA GLU A 101 -20.08 6.39 -7.91
C GLU A 101 -18.99 5.33 -7.66
N LEU A 102 -19.02 4.74 -6.46
CA LEU A 102 -18.01 3.75 -6.02
C LEU A 102 -18.25 2.32 -6.55
N ALA A 103 -19.39 2.09 -7.19
CA ALA A 103 -19.74 0.84 -7.86
C ALA A 103 -20.79 1.10 -8.95
N ASP A 104 -20.84 0.25 -9.97
CA ASP A 104 -21.95 0.23 -10.92
C ASP A 104 -23.18 -0.38 -10.25
N THR A 105 -24.19 0.47 -10.05
CA THR A 105 -25.48 0.09 -9.44
C THR A 105 -26.61 0.06 -10.46
N GLY A 106 -26.33 0.22 -11.75
CA GLY A 106 -27.34 0.33 -12.81
C GLY A 106 -28.19 -0.92 -13.00
N SER A 107 -27.67 -2.08 -12.58
CA SER A 107 -28.39 -3.36 -12.61
C SER A 107 -29.10 -3.70 -11.30
N ALA A 108 -29.01 -2.85 -10.27
CA ALA A 108 -29.59 -3.12 -8.96
C ALA A 108 -31.13 -2.95 -8.99
N PRO A 109 -31.90 -3.86 -8.36
CA PRO A 109 -33.35 -3.67 -8.22
C PRO A 109 -33.72 -2.37 -7.48
N ALA A 110 -34.88 -1.80 -7.80
CA ALA A 110 -35.39 -0.64 -7.07
C ALA A 110 -35.52 -0.96 -5.57
N GLY A 111 -35.00 -0.07 -4.72
CA GLY A 111 -34.96 -0.25 -3.26
C GLY A 111 -33.91 -1.25 -2.75
N ALA A 112 -33.02 -1.75 -3.61
CA ALA A 112 -31.92 -2.60 -3.18
C ALA A 112 -30.98 -1.86 -2.23
N LYS A 113 -30.65 -2.50 -1.11
CA LYS A 113 -29.63 -2.00 -0.17
C LYS A 113 -28.27 -2.46 -0.64
N ILE A 114 -27.46 -1.51 -1.11
CA ILE A 114 -26.16 -1.78 -1.72
C ILE A 114 -25.08 -1.73 -0.65
N LYS A 115 -24.35 -2.84 -0.48
CA LYS A 115 -23.15 -2.92 0.34
C LYS A 115 -21.91 -2.88 -0.55
N LEU A 116 -21.01 -1.97 -0.24
CA LEU A 116 -19.72 -1.82 -0.89
C LEU A 116 -18.66 -2.53 -0.06
N TYR A 117 -17.67 -3.13 -0.70
CA TYR A 117 -16.55 -3.83 -0.05
C TYR A 117 -15.23 -3.21 -0.46
N CYS A 118 -14.36 -2.92 0.52
CA CYS A 118 -13.08 -2.28 0.28
C CYS A 118 -12.04 -2.70 1.34
N TYR A 119 -10.74 -2.56 1.07
CA TYR A 119 -9.69 -2.82 2.06
C TYR A 119 -9.50 -1.68 3.08
N LEU A 120 -10.23 -0.57 2.91
CA LEU A 120 -10.31 0.53 3.88
C LEU A 120 -11.78 0.79 4.23
N PRO A 121 -12.08 1.18 5.48
CA PRO A 121 -13.38 1.75 5.81
C PRO A 121 -13.56 3.11 5.12
N TYR A 122 -14.81 3.55 4.93
CA TYR A 122 -15.11 4.78 4.18
C TYR A 122 -14.45 6.02 4.79
N GLU A 123 -14.37 6.09 6.11
CA GLU A 123 -13.73 7.20 6.84
C GLU A 123 -12.23 7.31 6.58
N GLU A 124 -11.59 6.22 6.15
CA GLU A 124 -10.19 6.20 5.74
C GLU A 124 -10.01 6.35 4.22
N LEU A 125 -11.03 5.98 3.42
CA LEU A 125 -11.05 6.25 1.98
C LEU A 125 -11.18 7.75 1.69
N HIS A 126 -11.96 8.47 2.49
CA HIS A 126 -12.19 9.89 2.31
C HIS A 126 -11.70 10.68 3.54
N GLY A 127 -10.56 11.34 3.37
CA GLY A 127 -9.95 12.18 4.40
C GLY A 127 -10.36 13.65 4.32
N GLU A 128 -9.57 14.49 4.97
CA GLU A 128 -9.80 15.94 4.99
C GLU A 128 -9.24 16.67 3.75
N ASP A 129 -8.29 16.07 3.05
CA ASP A 129 -7.68 16.64 1.85
C ASP A 129 -7.45 15.61 0.74
N TYR A 130 -7.88 14.35 0.94
CA TYR A 130 -7.67 13.26 0.00
C TYR A 130 -8.88 12.36 -0.17
N PHE A 131 -8.96 11.71 -1.32
CA PHE A 131 -9.87 10.61 -1.61
C PHE A 131 -9.12 9.46 -2.27
N VAL A 132 -9.16 8.27 -1.66
CA VAL A 132 -8.58 7.03 -2.18
C VAL A 132 -9.45 6.51 -3.31
N MET A 133 -8.82 6.24 -4.45
CA MET A 133 -9.55 5.76 -5.61
C MET A 133 -9.89 4.27 -5.45
N PRO A 134 -11.16 3.86 -5.65
CA PRO A 134 -11.54 2.44 -5.60
C PRO A 134 -10.72 1.54 -6.54
N THR A 135 -10.23 2.10 -7.65
CA THR A 135 -9.38 1.40 -8.62
C THR A 135 -8.03 0.94 -8.06
N SER A 136 -7.60 1.47 -6.91
CA SER A 136 -6.42 1.00 -6.18
C SER A 136 -6.46 -0.51 -5.89
N PHE A 137 -7.66 -1.08 -5.72
CA PHE A 137 -7.86 -2.45 -5.26
C PHE A 137 -8.30 -3.41 -6.36
N ASN A 138 -8.11 -3.05 -7.63
CA ASN A 138 -8.37 -3.97 -8.75
C ASN A 138 -7.38 -5.16 -8.70
N GLU A 139 -7.91 -6.37 -8.89
CA GLU A 139 -7.15 -7.63 -8.90
C GLU A 139 -5.99 -7.63 -9.91
N ASP A 140 -6.12 -6.89 -11.03
CA ASP A 140 -5.06 -6.76 -12.05
C ASP A 140 -3.78 -6.08 -11.51
N VAL A 141 -3.90 -5.30 -10.44
CA VAL A 141 -2.82 -4.47 -9.89
C VAL A 141 -2.66 -4.61 -8.38
N TRP A 142 -3.29 -5.62 -7.76
CA TRP A 142 -3.29 -5.81 -6.30
C TRP A 142 -2.95 -7.27 -5.91
N PRO A 143 -1.68 -7.59 -5.65
CA PRO A 143 -0.46 -6.78 -5.87
C PRO A 143 0.06 -6.89 -7.32
N PHE A 144 1.08 -6.09 -7.65
CA PHE A 144 1.85 -6.23 -8.89
C PHE A 144 3.35 -6.44 -8.61
N SER A 145 4.05 -7.08 -9.55
CA SER A 145 5.52 -7.20 -9.52
C SER A 145 6.17 -5.93 -10.07
N VAL A 146 7.19 -5.42 -9.38
CA VAL A 146 8.01 -4.32 -9.88
C VAL A 146 8.78 -4.75 -11.12
N ILE A 147 8.84 -3.87 -12.12
CA ILE A 147 9.60 -4.07 -13.36
C ILE A 147 10.92 -3.31 -13.25
N TYR A 148 12.01 -4.06 -13.33
CA TYR A 148 13.36 -3.48 -13.28
C TYR A 148 13.87 -3.17 -14.68
N THR A 149 14.34 -1.94 -14.90
CA THR A 149 14.86 -1.47 -16.19
C THR A 149 15.85 -0.34 -15.98
N ASP A 150 16.81 -0.17 -16.90
CA ASP A 150 17.69 1.01 -16.97
C ASP A 150 17.33 1.90 -18.17
N ASP A 151 16.16 1.67 -18.78
CA ASP A 151 15.63 2.54 -19.81
C ASP A 151 15.07 3.82 -19.18
N GLU A 152 15.84 4.90 -19.28
CA GLU A 152 15.47 6.24 -18.80
C GLU A 152 14.15 6.75 -19.38
N SER A 153 13.78 6.33 -20.60
CA SER A 153 12.51 6.72 -21.21
C SER A 153 11.29 6.13 -20.49
N VAL A 154 11.50 5.07 -19.70
CA VAL A 154 10.48 4.45 -18.85
C VAL A 154 10.57 4.97 -17.41
N LEU A 155 11.79 5.12 -16.89
CA LEU A 155 12.03 5.58 -15.51
C LEU A 155 11.59 7.04 -15.29
N SER A 156 11.66 7.88 -16.32
CA SER A 156 11.32 9.31 -16.27
C SER A 156 10.39 9.71 -17.42
N ARG A 157 9.24 9.05 -17.54
CA ARG A 157 8.21 9.38 -18.54
C ARG A 157 7.17 10.38 -18.03
N ALA A 158 6.40 10.92 -18.96
CA ALA A 158 5.13 11.57 -18.65
C ALA A 158 4.06 10.51 -18.40
N TYR A 159 3.23 10.74 -17.39
CA TYR A 159 2.04 9.96 -17.08
C TYR A 159 0.75 10.69 -17.48
N LEU A 160 0.85 12.00 -17.77
CA LEU A 160 -0.22 12.78 -18.38
C LEU A 160 -0.18 12.66 -19.90
N GLU A 161 -1.33 12.36 -20.48
CA GLU A 161 -1.53 12.39 -21.92
C GLU A 161 -2.71 13.31 -22.24
N TYR A 162 -2.44 14.37 -23.00
CA TYR A 162 -3.49 15.29 -23.45
C TYR A 162 -4.03 14.86 -24.82
N ASP A 163 -5.31 14.53 -24.84
CA ASP A 163 -6.06 14.18 -26.03
C ASP A 163 -6.70 15.46 -26.62
N LYS A 164 -6.15 15.91 -27.76
CA LYS A 164 -6.60 17.10 -28.48
C LYS A 164 -8.00 16.97 -29.07
N GLU A 165 -8.43 15.76 -29.42
CA GLU A 165 -9.72 15.53 -30.07
C GLU A 165 -10.85 15.57 -29.04
N SER A 166 -10.63 14.94 -27.88
CA SER A 166 -11.61 14.95 -26.80
C SER A 166 -11.45 16.12 -25.81
N ASN A 167 -10.39 16.92 -25.95
CA ASN A 167 -10.02 18.02 -25.04
C ASN A 167 -9.91 17.54 -23.58
N ASN A 168 -9.46 16.30 -23.38
CA ASN A 168 -9.33 15.65 -22.07
C ASN A 168 -7.87 15.29 -21.79
N THR A 169 -7.50 15.34 -20.52
CA THR A 169 -6.22 14.82 -20.04
C THR A 169 -6.45 13.46 -19.38
N LYS A 170 -5.72 12.44 -19.82
CA LYS A 170 -5.70 11.10 -19.24
C LYS A 170 -4.46 10.96 -18.36
N ILE A 171 -4.58 10.15 -17.31
CA ILE A 171 -3.48 9.83 -16.40
C ILE A 171 -3.26 8.32 -16.45
N SER A 172 -2.04 7.88 -16.73
CA SER A 172 -1.65 6.47 -16.68
C SER A 172 -1.46 6.00 -15.24
N THR A 173 -2.56 5.95 -14.47
CA THR A 173 -2.51 5.77 -13.02
C THR A 173 -1.89 4.44 -12.58
N ASN A 174 -2.05 3.39 -13.38
CA ASN A 174 -1.53 2.06 -13.08
C ASN A 174 -0.02 1.90 -13.34
N GLU A 175 0.58 2.88 -13.99
CA GLU A 175 1.96 2.84 -14.45
C GLU A 175 2.95 3.50 -13.48
N ILE A 176 2.44 4.32 -12.54
CA ILE A 176 3.23 4.98 -11.50
C ILE A 176 3.62 3.97 -10.41
N ALA A 177 4.84 4.08 -9.87
CA ALA A 177 5.42 3.16 -8.87
C ALA A 177 5.64 1.71 -9.36
N LYS A 178 5.61 1.47 -10.68
CA LYS A 178 5.76 0.15 -11.28
C LYS A 178 7.19 -0.17 -11.72
N TYR A 179 7.98 0.85 -12.00
CA TYR A 179 9.32 0.73 -12.60
C TYR A 179 10.39 1.21 -11.64
N LYS A 180 11.52 0.50 -11.63
CA LYS A 180 12.67 0.78 -10.77
C LYS A 180 13.98 0.47 -11.50
N SER A 181 15.06 1.18 -11.18
CA SER A 181 16.38 0.89 -11.80
C SER A 181 16.85 -0.54 -11.49
N THR A 182 17.59 -1.17 -12.41
CA THR A 182 18.07 -2.55 -12.22
C THR A 182 19.04 -2.70 -11.05
N VAL A 183 19.64 -1.60 -10.57
CA VAL A 183 20.46 -1.60 -9.35
C VAL A 183 19.67 -2.11 -8.13
N TRP A 184 18.35 -1.96 -8.11
CA TRP A 184 17.46 -2.43 -7.05
C TRP A 184 16.87 -3.83 -7.30
N SER A 185 17.23 -4.51 -8.39
CA SER A 185 16.64 -5.79 -8.81
C SER A 185 16.81 -6.93 -7.79
N PHE A 186 17.77 -6.81 -6.87
CA PHE A 186 17.97 -7.77 -5.77
C PHE A 186 16.78 -7.81 -4.79
N GLN A 187 15.90 -6.80 -4.79
CA GLN A 187 14.72 -6.76 -3.93
C GLN A 187 13.62 -7.74 -4.36
N LYS A 188 13.53 -8.06 -5.67
CA LYS A 188 12.50 -8.94 -6.26
C LYS A 188 11.09 -8.54 -5.79
N GLU A 189 10.81 -7.26 -5.93
CA GLU A 189 9.74 -6.61 -5.21
C GLU A 189 8.36 -6.85 -5.82
N TRP A 190 7.38 -7.08 -4.94
CA TRP A 190 5.95 -7.05 -5.18
C TRP A 190 5.33 -5.97 -4.31
N ARG A 191 4.37 -5.25 -4.88
CA ARG A 191 3.75 -4.09 -4.23
C ARG A 191 2.24 -4.18 -4.19
N PHE A 192 1.72 -3.78 -3.06
CA PHE A 192 0.37 -3.25 -2.96
C PHE A 192 0.45 -1.74 -3.09
N ARG A 193 -0.47 -1.13 -3.84
CA ARG A 193 -0.44 0.29 -4.15
C ARG A 193 -1.81 0.93 -4.00
N ILE A 194 -1.85 2.00 -3.24
CA ILE A 194 -3.00 2.87 -3.07
C ILE A 194 -2.70 4.17 -3.80
N ASN A 195 -3.64 4.63 -4.60
CA ASN A 195 -3.59 5.94 -5.23
C ASN A 195 -4.77 6.78 -4.74
N CYS A 196 -4.48 8.02 -4.37
CA CYS A 196 -5.48 8.98 -3.91
C CYS A 196 -5.21 10.35 -4.53
N PHE A 197 -6.23 11.19 -4.59
CA PHE A 197 -6.14 12.55 -5.13
C PHE A 197 -6.72 13.57 -4.15
N ASN A 198 -6.44 14.86 -4.40
CA ASN A 198 -6.97 15.95 -3.60
C ASN A 198 -8.51 15.90 -3.57
N ALA A 199 -9.09 16.08 -2.40
CA ALA A 199 -10.54 15.99 -2.21
C ALA A 199 -11.08 17.12 -1.34
N ALA A 200 -12.39 17.34 -1.41
CA ALA A 200 -13.08 18.16 -0.44
C ALA A 200 -13.01 17.50 0.95
N PRO A 201 -12.87 18.28 2.05
CA PRO A 201 -12.81 17.72 3.38
C PRO A 201 -14.04 16.88 3.70
N ARG A 202 -13.84 15.62 4.16
CA ARG A 202 -14.95 14.76 4.59
C ARG A 202 -15.76 15.40 5.70
N SER A 203 -15.12 16.14 6.61
CA SER A 203 -15.80 16.83 7.71
C SER A 203 -16.85 17.87 7.29
N LEU A 204 -16.92 18.25 6.02
CA LEU A 204 -17.96 19.13 5.46
C LEU A 204 -19.18 18.38 4.94
N ALA A 205 -19.10 17.05 4.78
CA ALA A 205 -20.25 16.24 4.39
C ALA A 205 -21.40 16.42 5.39
N GLY A 206 -22.60 16.73 4.89
CA GLY A 206 -23.79 17.00 5.70
C GLY A 206 -23.80 18.37 6.40
N LYS A 207 -22.76 19.21 6.24
CA LYS A 207 -22.72 20.60 6.74
C LYS A 207 -23.02 21.65 5.68
N MET A 208 -23.16 21.23 4.43
CA MET A 208 -23.55 22.03 3.27
C MET A 208 -24.46 21.18 2.36
N SER A 209 -25.04 21.79 1.34
CA SER A 209 -25.84 21.04 0.37
C SER A 209 -24.96 20.05 -0.41
N GLU A 210 -25.58 18.99 -0.93
CA GLU A 210 -24.87 17.97 -1.70
C GLU A 210 -24.31 18.51 -3.02
N GLU A 211 -25.00 19.48 -3.62
CA GLU A 211 -24.54 20.20 -4.82
C GLU A 211 -23.29 21.03 -4.54
N GLU A 212 -23.29 21.86 -3.48
CA GLU A 212 -22.11 22.62 -3.06
C GLU A 212 -20.93 21.70 -2.72
N TYR A 213 -21.20 20.57 -2.08
CA TYR A 213 -20.16 19.61 -1.72
C TYR A 213 -19.56 18.91 -2.96
N TYR A 214 -20.40 18.55 -3.93
CA TYR A 214 -19.98 18.00 -5.20
C TYR A 214 -19.10 18.99 -5.98
N GLU A 215 -19.52 20.25 -6.08
CA GLU A 215 -18.73 21.29 -6.77
C GLU A 215 -17.36 21.47 -6.11
N LEU A 216 -17.32 21.53 -4.76
CA LEU A 216 -16.07 21.59 -4.02
C LEU A 216 -15.19 20.37 -4.28
N MET A 217 -15.77 19.17 -4.30
CA MET A 217 -15.06 17.92 -4.59
C MET A 217 -14.42 17.97 -5.98
N ILE A 218 -15.18 18.33 -7.01
CA ILE A 218 -14.69 18.41 -8.39
C ILE A 218 -13.58 19.46 -8.51
N ASN A 219 -13.73 20.62 -7.88
CA ASN A 219 -12.70 21.66 -7.87
C ASN A 219 -11.40 21.17 -7.22
N ARG A 220 -11.48 20.41 -6.13
CA ARG A 220 -10.31 19.82 -5.46
C ARG A 220 -9.67 18.71 -6.29
N LEU A 221 -10.44 17.81 -6.86
CA LEU A 221 -9.93 16.75 -7.74
C LEU A 221 -9.21 17.29 -8.98
N ARG A 222 -9.63 18.47 -9.49
CA ARG A 222 -8.96 19.17 -10.60
C ARG A 222 -7.69 19.92 -10.19
N SER A 223 -7.52 20.21 -8.90
CA SER A 223 -6.38 20.94 -8.36
C SER A 223 -5.22 19.98 -8.10
N ILE A 224 -4.57 19.53 -9.17
CA ILE A 224 -3.41 18.64 -9.11
C ILE A 224 -2.14 19.49 -9.01
N GLY A 225 -1.30 19.26 -8.00
CA GLY A 225 -0.01 19.95 -7.85
C GLY A 225 0.52 20.03 -6.43
N GLU A 226 -0.37 20.02 -5.42
CA GLU A 226 0.03 20.14 -4.01
C GLU A 226 0.43 18.79 -3.39
N GLY A 227 0.02 17.66 -3.98
CA GLY A 227 0.07 16.35 -3.32
C GLY A 227 -1.05 16.18 -2.29
N VAL A 228 -1.05 15.06 -1.58
CA VAL A 228 -1.86 14.89 -0.37
C VAL A 228 -1.00 14.98 0.88
N SER A 229 -1.54 15.54 1.97
CA SER A 229 -0.81 15.72 3.23
C SER A 229 -0.52 14.40 3.95
N ARG A 230 -1.35 13.38 3.74
CA ARG A 230 -1.18 12.07 4.34
C ARG A 230 0.14 11.44 3.88
N GLU A 231 0.90 10.89 4.83
CA GLU A 231 2.17 10.20 4.56
C GLU A 231 2.04 8.68 4.64
N TYR A 232 1.07 8.19 5.41
CA TYR A 232 0.87 6.77 5.64
C TYR A 232 -0.61 6.37 5.58
N PHE A 233 -0.88 5.21 5.00
CA PHE A 233 -2.10 4.44 5.22
C PHE A 233 -1.77 3.15 5.99
N TYR A 234 -2.77 2.61 6.67
CA TYR A 234 -2.64 1.39 7.45
C TYR A 234 -3.81 0.46 7.16
N LEU A 235 -3.54 -0.67 6.50
CA LEU A 235 -4.59 -1.64 6.19
C LEU A 235 -4.57 -2.76 7.21
N ASP A 236 -5.76 -3.17 7.64
CA ASP A 236 -5.96 -4.28 8.57
C ASP A 236 -5.58 -5.61 7.91
N ILE A 237 -4.84 -6.44 8.65
CA ILE A 237 -4.59 -7.84 8.29
C ILE A 237 -5.85 -8.65 8.66
N SER A 238 -6.29 -9.54 7.78
CA SER A 238 -7.40 -10.45 8.07
C SER A 238 -7.03 -11.43 9.18
N ASP A 239 -7.99 -11.86 10.00
CA ASP A 239 -7.70 -12.80 11.09
C ASP A 239 -7.12 -14.13 10.57
N ASP A 240 -7.60 -14.60 9.41
CA ASP A 240 -7.07 -15.80 8.74
C ASP A 240 -5.60 -15.63 8.35
N ALA A 241 -5.25 -14.53 7.66
CA ALA A 241 -3.87 -14.28 7.26
C ALA A 241 -2.96 -14.05 8.48
N PHE A 242 -3.44 -13.32 9.48
CA PHE A 242 -2.70 -13.07 10.72
C PHE A 242 -2.38 -14.38 11.45
N SER A 243 -3.32 -15.33 11.50
CA SER A 243 -3.10 -16.65 12.10
C SER A 243 -2.05 -17.52 11.38
N LYS A 244 -1.80 -17.23 10.10
CA LYS A 244 -0.85 -17.95 9.23
C LYS A 244 0.53 -17.30 9.17
N MET A 245 0.77 -16.27 9.98
CA MET A 245 2.02 -15.53 9.99
C MET A 245 3.21 -16.44 10.37
N GLU A 246 4.28 -16.37 9.59
CA GLU A 246 5.58 -16.96 9.97
C GLU A 246 6.60 -15.83 10.13
N ILE A 247 7.45 -15.92 11.15
CA ILE A 247 8.43 -14.91 11.52
C ILE A 247 9.80 -15.56 11.60
N VAL A 248 10.68 -15.17 10.69
CA VAL A 248 12.09 -15.56 10.72
C VAL A 248 12.86 -14.51 11.52
N LEU A 249 13.60 -14.95 12.54
CA LEU A 249 14.45 -14.09 13.37
C LEU A 249 15.74 -13.74 12.64
N GLY A 250 16.19 -12.49 12.75
CA GLY A 250 17.40 -12.00 12.11
C GLY A 250 18.65 -12.81 12.48
N PRO A 251 19.61 -12.99 11.55
CA PRO A 251 20.74 -13.90 11.75
C PRO A 251 21.76 -13.45 12.81
N LYS A 252 21.71 -12.18 13.23
CA LYS A 252 22.60 -11.61 14.25
C LYS A 252 21.87 -11.31 15.57
N MET A 253 20.61 -11.73 15.69
CA MET A 253 19.78 -11.49 16.86
C MET A 253 20.33 -12.22 18.10
N ASP A 254 20.48 -11.49 19.21
CA ASP A 254 20.92 -12.06 20.49
C ASP A 254 19.78 -12.73 21.27
N GLU A 255 20.09 -13.35 22.41
CA GLU A 255 19.07 -14.05 23.22
C GLU A 255 18.02 -13.09 23.82
N ALA A 256 18.41 -11.86 24.16
CA ALA A 256 17.46 -10.89 24.71
C ALA A 256 16.47 -10.43 23.64
N GLU A 257 16.95 -10.15 22.43
CA GLU A 257 16.11 -9.80 21.28
C GLU A 257 15.18 -10.96 20.89
N LYS A 258 15.65 -12.21 20.92
CA LYS A 258 14.78 -13.40 20.71
C LYS A 258 13.67 -13.49 21.76
N MET A 259 13.99 -13.25 23.04
CA MET A 259 12.99 -13.22 24.12
C MET A 259 11.95 -12.11 23.92
N ILE A 260 12.37 -10.95 23.39
CA ILE A 260 11.44 -9.86 23.02
C ILE A 260 10.47 -10.34 21.94
N VAL A 261 10.98 -10.96 20.86
CA VAL A 261 10.10 -11.47 19.79
C VAL A 261 9.13 -12.53 20.32
N SER A 262 9.61 -13.49 21.12
CA SER A 262 8.74 -14.50 21.74
C SER A 262 7.63 -13.85 22.56
N SER A 263 7.98 -12.87 23.41
CA SER A 263 7.01 -12.16 24.26
C SER A 263 5.96 -11.39 23.44
N LEU A 264 6.35 -10.79 22.31
CA LEU A 264 5.44 -10.09 21.41
C LEU A 264 4.47 -11.08 20.74
N VAL A 265 4.99 -12.21 20.26
CA VAL A 265 4.20 -13.27 19.63
C VAL A 265 3.20 -13.86 20.62
N ASP A 266 3.65 -14.25 21.80
CA ASP A 266 2.80 -14.81 22.87
C ASP A 266 1.68 -13.85 23.30
N LYS A 267 1.95 -12.54 23.26
CA LYS A 267 0.96 -11.52 23.64
C LYS A 267 -0.07 -11.24 22.54
N TYR A 268 0.36 -11.11 21.29
CA TYR A 268 -0.48 -10.54 20.22
C TYR A 268 -0.91 -11.56 19.16
N ASN A 269 -0.08 -12.58 18.87
CA ASN A 269 -0.35 -13.60 17.86
C ASN A 269 0.23 -14.97 18.24
N PRO A 270 -0.34 -15.68 19.23
CA PRO A 270 0.18 -16.99 19.67
C PRO A 270 0.19 -18.07 18.59
N SER A 271 -0.56 -17.87 17.48
CA SER A 271 -0.56 -18.78 16.33
C SER A 271 0.60 -18.59 15.37
N ALA A 272 1.32 -17.45 15.44
CA ALA A 272 2.44 -17.21 14.55
C ALA A 272 3.57 -18.20 14.80
N LYS A 273 4.15 -18.73 13.72
CA LYS A 273 5.33 -19.61 13.82
C LYS A 273 6.58 -18.76 13.81
N THR A 274 7.49 -19.02 14.74
CA THR A 274 8.80 -18.36 14.79
C THR A 274 9.91 -19.36 14.48
N GLU A 275 10.86 -18.98 13.62
CA GLU A 275 12.04 -19.78 13.31
C GLU A 275 13.32 -18.94 13.24
N ALA A 276 14.47 -19.55 13.49
CA ALA A 276 15.76 -18.87 13.34
C ALA A 276 16.14 -18.74 11.86
N SER A 277 16.79 -17.63 11.49
CA SER A 277 17.36 -17.46 10.16
C SER A 277 18.31 -18.61 9.79
N ASN A 278 18.24 -19.09 8.55
CA ASN A 278 19.18 -20.05 8.00
C ASN A 278 20.60 -19.48 7.81
N LEU A 279 20.77 -18.16 7.95
CA LEU A 279 22.04 -17.45 7.91
C LEU A 279 22.67 -17.29 9.29
N SER A 280 21.99 -17.69 10.37
CA SER A 280 22.52 -17.63 11.74
C SER A 280 23.86 -18.37 11.84
N GLY A 281 24.87 -17.68 12.38
CA GLY A 281 26.24 -18.22 12.48
C GLY A 281 27.01 -18.33 11.16
N LYS A 282 26.44 -17.90 10.03
CA LYS A 282 27.06 -17.96 8.68
C LYS A 282 27.42 -16.59 8.12
N VAL A 283 27.01 -15.51 8.78
CA VAL A 283 27.27 -14.12 8.40
C VAL A 283 27.96 -13.37 9.55
N ARG A 284 28.80 -12.38 9.23
CA ARG A 284 29.52 -11.54 10.19
C ARG A 284 29.30 -10.08 9.91
#